data_AF-A0AAW5EKT8-F1
#
_entry.id   AF-A0AAW5EKT8-F1
#
_cell.length_a   1.000
_cell.length_b   1.000
_cell.length_c   1.000
_cell.angle_alpha   90.00
_cell.angle_beta   90.00
_cell.angle_gamma   90.00
#
_symmetry.space_group_name_H-M   'P 1'
#
loop_
_entity.id
_entity.type
_entity.pdbx_description
1 polymer ?
#
loop_
_entity_poly.entity_id
_entity_poly.type
_entity_poly.pdbx_seq_one_letter_code
_entity_poly.pdbx_strand_id
1 'polypeptide(L)'
;EESGSSTLARAMVRSFRGSVNFRNIQKGDKVTLYYEQKRRMGKLWGDIAIKMAVVEINKNAQEVFAFNDIFYNRDGKEVEAFLLTKPVNYTRISSTFSTARYHPILKRYRAHLGI
;
A
#
# COMPACT_ATOMS: atom_id res chain seq x y z
N GLU A 1 8.23 23.60 8.54
CA GLU A 1 6.85 23.91 8.14
C GLU A 1 5.99 22.66 8.28
N GLU A 2 4.86 22.74 8.98
CA GLU A 2 3.91 21.63 9.07
C GLU A 2 3.05 21.63 7.79
N SER A 3 3.07 20.56 7.00
CA SER A 3 2.38 20.56 5.69
C SER A 3 0.85 20.56 5.78
N GLY A 4 0.28 20.18 6.94
CA GLY A 4 -1.17 20.11 7.18
C GLY A 4 -1.95 19.13 6.29
N SER A 5 -1.28 18.37 5.41
CA SER A 5 -1.92 17.56 4.39
C SER A 5 -2.32 16.17 4.91
N SER A 6 -3.62 15.96 5.09
CA SER A 6 -4.18 14.66 5.49
C SER A 6 -3.85 13.53 4.49
N THR A 7 -3.83 13.83 3.19
CA THR A 7 -3.51 12.85 2.14
C THR A 7 -2.06 12.41 2.21
N LEU A 8 -1.12 13.33 2.48
CA LEU A 8 0.30 12.98 2.67
C LEU A 8 0.48 12.11 3.90
N ALA A 9 -0.17 12.46 5.02
CA ALA A 9 -0.11 11.67 6.25
C ALA A 9 -0.65 10.24 6.04
N ARG A 10 -1.76 10.07 5.31
CA ARG A 10 -2.30 8.75 4.96
C ARG A 10 -1.36 7.96 4.05
N ALA A 11 -0.76 8.62 3.06
CA ALA A 11 0.22 7.97 2.17
C ALA A 11 1.42 7.45 2.97
N MET A 12 1.91 8.22 3.95
CA MET A 12 3.00 7.82 4.84
C MET A 12 2.61 6.63 5.71
N VAL A 13 1.46 6.68 6.37
CA VAL A 13 1.03 5.55 7.21
C VAL A 13 0.93 4.26 6.39
N ARG A 14 0.49 4.36 5.13
CA ARG A 14 0.43 3.22 4.20
C ARG A 14 1.80 2.66 3.84
N SER A 15 2.86 3.47 3.72
CA SER A 15 4.20 2.97 3.38
C SER A 15 4.86 2.12 4.47
N PHE A 16 4.39 2.24 5.72
CA PHE A 16 4.88 1.46 6.87
C PHE A 16 3.86 0.42 7.36
N ARG A 17 2.91 0.02 6.51
CA ARG A 17 1.83 -0.88 6.89
C ARG A 17 2.39 -2.24 7.33
N GLY A 18 2.26 -2.56 8.61
CA GLY A 18 2.74 -3.81 9.19
C GLY A 18 4.14 -3.74 9.82
N SER A 19 4.92 -2.67 9.56
CA SER A 19 6.25 -2.49 10.18
C SER A 19 6.23 -1.58 11.41
N VAL A 20 5.52 -0.45 11.35
CA VAL A 20 5.52 0.56 12.43
C VAL A 20 4.13 0.74 13.02
N ASN A 21 4.06 0.75 14.35
CA ASN A 21 2.87 1.14 15.09
C ASN A 21 2.90 2.64 15.44
N PHE A 22 2.18 3.44 14.66
CA PHE A 22 2.11 4.89 14.84
C PHE A 22 1.31 5.37 16.06
N ARG A 23 0.69 4.47 16.85
CA ARG A 23 -0.03 4.87 18.08
C ARG A 23 0.89 5.50 19.14
N ASN A 24 2.18 5.18 19.09
CA ASN A 24 3.15 5.62 20.09
C ASN A 24 3.94 6.87 19.67
N ILE A 25 3.58 7.50 18.54
CA ILE A 25 4.30 8.69 18.05
C ILE A 25 4.05 9.88 19.00
N GLN A 26 5.10 10.61 19.33
CA GLN A 26 5.06 11.75 20.25
C GLN A 26 5.54 13.04 19.60
N LYS A 27 5.18 14.17 20.21
CA LYS A 27 5.68 15.48 19.78
C LYS A 27 7.20 15.51 19.96
N GLY A 28 7.92 15.69 18.85
CA GLY A 28 9.40 15.68 18.82
C GLY A 28 9.99 14.50 18.04
N ASP A 29 9.20 13.45 17.78
CA ASP A 29 9.59 12.39 16.84
C ASP A 29 9.77 12.97 15.44
N LYS A 30 10.79 12.47 14.73
CA LYS A 30 11.16 12.99 13.42
C LYS A 30 10.63 12.10 12.32
N VAL A 31 10.11 12.74 11.28
CA VAL A 31 9.62 12.09 10.07
C VAL A 31 10.24 12.79 8.87
N THR A 32 10.88 12.02 8.00
CA THR A 32 11.48 12.49 6.75
C THR A 32 10.80 11.77 5.59
N LEU A 33 10.31 12.53 4.61
CA LEU A 33 9.59 12.01 3.45
C LEU A 33 10.24 12.49 2.16
N TYR A 34 10.43 11.57 1.22
CA TYR A 34 10.74 11.87 -0.18
C TYR A 34 9.59 11.34 -1.04
N TYR A 35 8.85 12.25 -1.66
CA TYR A 35 7.61 11.92 -2.36
C TYR A 35 7.44 12.77 -3.61
N GLU A 36 6.66 12.23 -4.55
CA GLU A 36 6.20 12.93 -5.73
C GLU A 36 4.73 13.29 -5.55
N GLN A 37 4.39 14.56 -5.79
CA GLN A 37 3.01 15.01 -5.89
C GLN A 37 2.80 15.69 -7.23
N LYS A 38 1.70 15.34 -7.90
CA LYS A 38 1.28 16.02 -9.13
C LYS A 38 0.41 17.21 -8.77
N ARG A 39 0.64 18.35 -9.45
CA ARG A 39 -0.18 19.56 -9.31
C ARG A 39 -0.60 20.05 -10.68
N ARG A 40 -1.84 20.53 -10.79
CA ARG A 40 -2.39 21.15 -12.00
C ARG A 40 -2.97 22.51 -11.63
N MET A 41 -2.46 23.58 -12.25
CA MET A 41 -2.87 24.97 -11.97
C MET A 41 -2.80 25.31 -10.47
N GLY A 42 -1.72 24.91 -9.80
CA GLY A 42 -1.54 25.13 -8.36
C GLY A 42 -2.36 24.21 -7.45
N LYS A 43 -3.36 23.48 -7.95
CA LYS A 43 -4.15 22.51 -7.20
C LYS A 43 -3.51 21.12 -7.20
N LEU A 44 -3.61 20.39 -6.09
CA LEU A 44 -3.19 18.99 -6.02
C LEU A 44 -4.00 18.15 -7.02
N TRP A 45 -3.33 17.25 -7.75
CA TRP A 45 -3.95 16.41 -8.76
C TRP A 45 -3.36 15.00 -8.70
N GLY A 46 -4.20 13.97 -8.55
CA GLY A 46 -3.74 12.57 -8.44
C GLY A 46 -3.18 12.20 -7.07
N ASP A 47 -2.70 10.95 -6.98
CA ASP A 47 -2.17 10.39 -5.74
C ASP A 47 -0.73 10.82 -5.44
N ILE A 48 -0.39 10.82 -4.16
CA ILE A 48 0.97 11.07 -3.68
C ILE A 48 1.74 9.75 -3.70
N ALA A 49 2.84 9.73 -4.47
CA ALA A 49 3.73 8.58 -4.54
C ALA A 49 4.92 8.80 -3.59
N ILE A 50 4.97 8.02 -2.51
CA ILE A 50 6.12 8.02 -1.60
C ILE A 50 7.23 7.19 -2.22
N LYS A 51 8.42 7.76 -2.33
CA LYS A 51 9.63 7.09 -2.83
C LYS A 51 10.50 6.58 -1.68
N MET A 52 10.59 7.35 -0.61
CA MET A 52 11.28 6.98 0.61
C MET A 52 10.60 7.65 1.80
N ALA A 53 10.55 6.95 2.93
CA ALA A 53 10.13 7.54 4.19
C ALA A 53 10.99 7.01 5.34
N VAL A 54 11.28 7.89 6.29
CA VAL A 54 12.01 7.57 7.52
C VAL A 54 11.21 8.11 8.69
N VAL A 55 11.02 7.28 9.71
CA VAL A 55 10.32 7.64 10.93
C VAL A 55 11.22 7.24 12.11
N GLU A 56 11.53 8.22 12.95
CA GLU A 56 12.30 8.03 14.19
C GLU A 56 11.34 8.15 15.37
N ILE A 57 10.99 7.01 15.99
CA ILE A 57 10.14 6.95 17.18
C ILE A 57 10.98 6.41 18.32
N ASN A 58 11.05 7.13 19.44
CA ASN A 58 11.79 6.69 20.63
C ASN A 58 13.24 6.25 20.35
N LYS A 59 13.96 6.97 19.47
CA LYS A 59 15.33 6.65 19.00
C LYS A 59 15.47 5.39 18.14
N ASN A 60 14.36 4.80 17.70
CA ASN A 60 14.36 3.74 16.71
C ASN A 60 13.98 4.32 15.35
N ALA A 61 14.96 4.40 14.46
CA ALA A 61 14.76 4.80 13.07
C ALA A 61 14.28 3.61 12.24
N GLN A 62 13.13 3.76 11.58
CA GLN A 62 12.64 2.84 10.57
C GLN A 62 12.61 3.53 9.22
N GLU A 63 13.17 2.85 8.22
CA GLU A 63 13.32 3.36 6.85
C GLU A 63 12.59 2.43 5.90
N VAL A 64 11.87 3.02 4.94
CA VAL A 64 11.20 2.31 3.86
C VAL A 64 11.49 2.95 2.51
N PHE A 65 11.66 2.09 1.51
CA PHE A 65 12.00 2.46 0.13
C PHE A 65 10.96 1.86 -0.82
N ALA A 66 10.45 2.65 -1.75
CA ALA A 66 9.51 2.18 -2.76
C ALA A 66 10.26 1.66 -3.99
N PHE A 67 9.93 0.45 -4.43
CA PHE A 67 10.44 -0.16 -5.65
C PHE A 67 9.33 -1.00 -6.30
N ASN A 68 9.05 -0.76 -7.60
CA ASN A 68 7.96 -1.43 -8.33
C ASN A 68 6.63 -1.50 -7.56
N ASP A 69 6.18 -0.36 -7.03
CA ASP A 69 4.95 -0.19 -6.23
C ASP A 69 4.88 -0.95 -4.90
N ILE A 70 5.98 -1.59 -4.48
CA ILE A 70 6.13 -2.31 -3.21
C ILE A 70 7.09 -1.55 -2.30
N PHE A 71 6.86 -1.59 -0.98
CA PHE A 71 7.75 -0.98 0.01
C PHE A 71 8.69 -2.03 0.63
N TYR A 72 9.96 -1.69 0.72
CA TYR A 72 11.02 -2.52 1.30
C TYR A 72 11.68 -1.80 2.46
N ASN A 73 12.11 -2.55 3.46
CA ASN A 73 12.93 -2.05 4.56
C ASN A 73 14.40 -1.90 4.10
N ARG A 74 15.26 -1.39 4.99
CA ARG A 74 16.70 -1.23 4.75
C ARG A 74 17.44 -2.52 4.37
N ASP A 75 16.95 -3.68 4.83
CA ASP A 75 17.52 -4.99 4.52
C ASP A 75 17.01 -5.58 3.19
N GLY A 76 16.16 -4.85 2.46
CA GLY A 76 15.52 -5.33 1.23
C GLY A 76 14.37 -6.31 1.46
N LYS A 77 13.87 -6.44 2.69
CA LYS A 77 12.67 -7.23 3.00
C LYS A 77 11.43 -6.39 2.74
N GLU A 78 10.43 -7.01 2.15
CA GLU A 78 9.14 -6.38 1.92
C GLU A 78 8.47 -6.00 3.25
N VAL A 79 7.96 -4.78 3.31
CA VAL A 79 7.25 -4.21 4.47
C VAL A 79 5.80 -4.65 4.48
N GLU A 80 5.21 -4.81 3.30
CA GLU A 80 3.84 -5.28 3.15
C GLU A 80 3.79 -6.80 3.39
N ALA A 81 3.13 -7.21 4.46
CA ALA A 81 2.86 -8.61 4.69
C ALA A 81 1.81 -9.07 3.67
N PHE A 82 2.18 -9.94 2.73
CA PHE A 82 1.20 -10.61 1.87
C PHE A 82 0.12 -11.25 2.73
N LEU A 83 -1.15 -10.96 2.43
CA LEU A 83 -2.23 -11.83 2.88
C LEU A 83 -1.95 -13.21 2.29
N LEU A 84 -1.77 -14.22 3.15
CA LEU A 84 -1.70 -15.61 2.71
C LEU A 84 -2.91 -15.87 1.81
N THR A 85 -2.61 -16.26 0.56
CA THR A 85 -3.49 -16.24 -0.63
C THR A 85 -4.80 -17.03 -0.47
N LYS A 86 -4.96 -17.81 0.59
CA LYS A 86 -6.13 -18.65 0.84
C LYS A 86 -6.98 -18.03 1.95
N PRO A 87 -8.09 -17.34 1.61
CA PRO A 87 -8.97 -16.73 2.60
C PRO A 87 -9.75 -17.75 3.43
N VAL A 88 -9.80 -19.01 2.97
CA VAL A 88 -10.53 -20.11 3.63
C VAL A 88 -9.76 -21.43 3.46
N ASN A 89 -10.04 -22.39 4.33
CA ASN A 89 -9.57 -23.77 4.19
C ASN A 89 -10.47 -24.51 3.18
N TYR A 90 -10.05 -24.59 1.92
CA TYR A 90 -10.80 -25.29 0.86
C TYR A 90 -10.00 -26.47 0.29
N THR A 91 -10.71 -27.46 -0.26
CA THR A 91 -10.12 -28.63 -0.92
C THR A 91 -9.85 -28.38 -2.41
N ARG A 92 -10.66 -27.54 -3.08
CA ARG A 92 -10.52 -27.16 -4.50
C ARG A 92 -11.20 -25.82 -4.83
N ILE A 93 -10.65 -25.07 -5.79
CA ILE A 93 -11.29 -23.89 -6.40
C ILE A 93 -12.40 -24.37 -7.36
N SER A 94 -13.65 -24.01 -7.08
CA SER A 94 -14.80 -24.43 -7.91
C SER A 94 -14.87 -23.69 -9.25
N SER A 95 -14.45 -22.43 -9.29
CA SER A 95 -14.32 -21.63 -10.52
C SER A 95 -13.25 -20.55 -10.35
N THR A 96 -12.37 -20.40 -11.35
CA THR A 96 -11.29 -19.41 -11.32
C THR A 96 -11.76 -18.04 -11.80
N PHE A 97 -10.97 -17.00 -11.50
CA PHE A 97 -11.16 -15.68 -12.09
C PHE A 97 -11.05 -15.78 -13.61
N SER A 98 -12.01 -15.20 -14.33
CA SER A 98 -12.00 -15.14 -15.79
C SER A 98 -12.77 -13.91 -16.25
N THR A 99 -12.19 -13.11 -17.15
CA THR A 99 -12.90 -11.99 -17.78
C THR A 99 -13.98 -12.44 -18.77
N ALA A 100 -13.94 -13.71 -19.20
CA ALA A 100 -14.85 -14.28 -20.17
C ALA A 100 -15.11 -15.77 -19.90
N ARG A 101 -15.84 -16.08 -18.80
CA ARG A 101 -16.29 -17.44 -18.52
C ARG A 101 -17.45 -17.81 -19.44
N TYR A 102 -17.29 -18.90 -20.17
CA TYR A 102 -18.36 -19.42 -21.02
C TYR A 102 -19.48 -20.05 -20.18
N HIS A 103 -20.72 -19.63 -20.44
CA HIS A 103 -21.90 -20.22 -19.83
C HIS A 103 -22.49 -21.30 -20.76
N PRO A 104 -22.43 -22.60 -20.40
CA PRO A 104 -22.71 -23.70 -21.34
C PRO A 104 -24.16 -23.75 -21.84
N ILE A 105 -25.13 -23.37 -20.99
CA ILE A 105 -26.56 -23.39 -21.33
C ILE A 105 -26.95 -22.15 -22.16
N LEU A 106 -26.58 -20.97 -21.68
CA LEU A 106 -26.88 -19.69 -22.32
C LEU A 106 -26.00 -19.37 -23.54
N LYS A 107 -24.98 -20.20 -23.80
CA LYS A 107 -24.00 -20.07 -24.90
C LYS A 107 -23.40 -18.66 -25.04
N ARG A 108 -23.09 -18.02 -23.91
CA ARG A 108 -22.53 -16.66 -23.86
C ARG A 108 -21.39 -16.55 -22.87
N TYR A 109 -20.49 -15.60 -23.10
CA TYR A 109 -19.41 -15.27 -22.19
C TYR A 109 -19.86 -14.27 -21.12
N ARG A 110 -19.45 -14.48 -19.87
CA ARG A 110 -19.68 -13.58 -18.74
C ARG A 110 -18.44 -13.50 -17.89
N ALA A 111 -18.10 -12.32 -17.38
CA ALA A 111 -17.00 -12.17 -16.44
C ALA A 111 -17.30 -12.88 -15.10
N HIS A 112 -16.31 -13.58 -14.57
CA HIS A 112 -16.23 -14.12 -13.23
C HIS A 112 -15.07 -13.41 -12.51
N LEU A 113 -15.39 -12.33 -11.80
CA LEU A 113 -14.40 -11.38 -11.26
C LEU A 113 -13.97 -11.70 -9.82
N GLY A 114 -14.04 -12.97 -9.42
CA GLY A 114 -13.70 -13.44 -8.07
C GLY A 114 -13.12 -14.85 -8.05
N ILE A 115 -12.54 -15.20 -6.91
CA ILE A 115 -12.05 -16.54 -6.53
C ILE A 115 -12.54 -16.81 -5.11
#